data_AF-C4JL71-F1
#
_entry.id   AF-C4JL71-F1
#
_cell.length_a   1.000
_cell.length_b   1.000
_cell.length_c   1.000
_cell.angle_alpha   90.00
_cell.angle_beta   90.00
_cell.angle_gamma   90.00
#
_symmetry.space_group_name_H-M   'P 1'
#
loop_
_entity.id
_entity.type
_entity.pdbx_description
1 polymer ?
#
loop_
_entity_poly.entity_id
_entity_poly.type
_entity_poly.pdbx_seq_one_letter_code
_entity_poly.pdbx_strand_id
1 'polypeptide(L)'
;MDWFDDTWIGHLVHFSEPQPSAWILQKKLSEHAVFPKKGYAEEYRVPAEIKAVFVCSKLGGPGPLEAVLKIWMQLSSTSVPLTKRDIFMGGDIADWERGLECDSGIGEQIALERLTQGQCTSTPHFIASKAAVQDGSMRFPGGFMYYLLMTKLPGIQVESFKSLSNRERSELRGAFQRAWL
;
A
#
# COMPACT_ATOMS: atom_id res chain seq x y z
N MET A 1 1.67 -5.68 -16.88
CA MET A 1 1.72 -4.22 -17.00
C MET A 1 2.08 -3.71 -15.62
N ASP A 2 3.18 -2.97 -15.50
CA ASP A 2 3.69 -2.47 -14.23
C ASP A 2 3.11 -1.07 -13.99
N TRP A 3 2.41 -0.84 -12.89
CA TRP A 3 1.83 0.48 -12.59
C TRP A 3 2.78 1.35 -11.78
N PHE A 4 3.65 0.69 -11.02
CA PHE A 4 4.78 1.28 -10.31
C PHE A 4 6.09 0.91 -11.00
N ASP A 5 6.33 1.46 -12.19
CA ASP A 5 7.53 1.18 -12.98
C ASP A 5 8.84 1.69 -12.32
N ASP A 6 9.97 1.47 -12.99
CA ASP A 6 11.30 1.81 -12.46
C ASP A 6 11.50 3.30 -12.19
N THR A 7 10.64 4.19 -12.74
CA THR A 7 10.72 5.62 -12.46
C THR A 7 10.42 5.94 -11.00
N TRP A 8 9.69 5.08 -10.29
CA TRP A 8 9.38 5.25 -8.87
C TRP A 8 10.60 5.07 -7.95
N ILE A 9 11.63 4.35 -8.39
CA ILE A 9 12.84 4.18 -7.59
C ILE A 9 13.61 5.50 -7.53
N GLY A 10 14.02 5.89 -6.32
CA GLY A 10 14.62 7.20 -6.05
C GLY A 10 13.60 8.29 -5.70
N HIS A 11 12.29 8.05 -5.85
CA HIS A 11 11.29 9.06 -5.45
C HIS A 11 11.32 9.34 -3.96
N LEU A 12 11.22 10.63 -3.64
CA LEU A 12 11.16 11.13 -2.28
C LEU A 12 9.71 11.25 -1.81
N VAL A 13 9.40 10.59 -0.69
CA VAL A 13 8.09 10.65 -0.05
C VAL A 13 8.22 11.39 1.28
N HIS A 14 7.52 12.52 1.38
CA HIS A 14 7.43 13.31 2.60
C HIS A 14 6.19 12.95 3.42
N PHE A 15 6.35 12.87 4.73
CA PHE A 15 5.28 12.80 5.72
C PHE A 15 5.39 14.02 6.63
N SER A 16 4.27 14.66 6.93
CA SER A 16 4.21 15.80 7.85
C SER A 16 3.90 15.34 9.28
N GLU A 17 3.12 14.27 9.41
CA GLU A 17 2.63 13.71 10.68
C GLU A 17 3.12 12.26 10.85
N PRO A 18 3.32 11.77 12.08
CA PRO A 18 3.24 12.51 13.36
C PRO A 18 4.46 13.40 13.60
N GLN A 19 5.53 13.23 12.82
CA GLN A 19 6.68 14.14 12.77
C GLN A 19 7.16 14.24 11.32
N PRO A 20 7.65 15.42 10.89
CA PRO A 20 8.21 15.58 9.55
C PRO A 20 9.31 14.57 9.26
N SER A 21 9.16 13.81 8.18
CA SER A 21 10.18 12.87 7.72
C SER A 21 10.16 12.69 6.20
N ALA A 22 11.30 12.29 5.64
CA ALA A 22 11.47 12.10 4.20
C ALA A 22 12.15 10.76 3.92
N TRP A 23 11.59 10.01 2.96
CA TRP A 23 11.96 8.63 2.67
C TRP A 23 12.15 8.44 1.17
N ILE A 24 13.26 7.82 0.77
CA ILE A 24 13.55 7.50 -0.62
C ILE A 24 13.14 6.07 -0.91
N LEU A 25 12.36 5.85 -1.98
CA LEU A 25 12.03 4.52 -2.46
C LEU A 25 13.27 3.83 -3.05
N GLN A 26 13.66 2.68 -2.49
CA GLN A 26 14.88 1.97 -2.88
C GLN A 26 14.60 0.77 -3.76
N LYS A 27 13.61 -0.05 -3.38
CA LYS A 27 13.31 -1.30 -4.07
C LYS A 27 11.84 -1.64 -3.94
N LYS A 28 11.21 -2.02 -5.06
CA LYS A 28 9.87 -2.63 -5.07
C LYS A 28 9.95 -4.09 -4.64
N LEU A 29 9.14 -4.48 -3.66
CA LEU A 29 9.03 -5.84 -3.15
C LEU A 29 7.89 -6.60 -3.84
N SER A 30 6.75 -5.95 -4.02
CA SER A 30 5.58 -6.55 -4.66
C SER A 30 4.64 -5.47 -5.20
N GLU A 31 3.79 -5.90 -6.13
CA GLU A 31 2.70 -5.11 -6.69
C GLU A 31 1.50 -6.05 -6.89
N HIS A 32 0.31 -5.61 -6.51
CA HIS A 32 -0.92 -6.36 -6.73
C HIS A 32 -2.11 -5.44 -6.97
N ALA A 33 -2.79 -5.64 -8.10
CA ALA A 33 -4.02 -4.96 -8.44
C ALA A 33 -5.24 -5.78 -7.99
N VAL A 34 -6.22 -5.08 -7.42
CA VAL A 34 -7.50 -5.62 -6.98
C VAL A 34 -8.60 -5.00 -7.82
N PHE A 35 -9.33 -5.86 -8.53
CA PHE A 35 -10.50 -5.46 -9.31
C PHE A 35 -11.75 -6.03 -8.65
N PRO A 36 -12.65 -5.18 -8.11
CA PRO A 36 -13.92 -5.65 -7.58
C PRO A 36 -14.75 -6.28 -8.69
N LYS A 37 -15.57 -7.28 -8.35
CA LYS A 37 -16.52 -7.86 -9.29
C LYS A 37 -17.49 -6.79 -9.75
N LYS A 38 -17.83 -6.74 -11.04
CA LYS A 38 -18.67 -5.68 -11.64
C LYS A 38 -19.90 -5.30 -10.80
N GLY A 39 -20.75 -6.26 -10.43
CA GLY A 39 -21.95 -5.99 -9.63
C GLY A 39 -21.65 -5.43 -8.23
N TYR A 40 -20.55 -5.88 -7.60
CA TYR A 40 -20.12 -5.38 -6.30
C TYR A 40 -19.54 -3.96 -6.40
N ALA A 41 -18.78 -3.67 -7.45
CA ALA A 41 -18.22 -2.35 -7.71
C ALA A 41 -19.33 -1.30 -7.92
N GLU A 42 -20.37 -1.65 -8.68
CA GLU A 42 -21.51 -0.76 -8.96
C GLU A 42 -22.39 -0.56 -7.71
N GLU A 43 -22.70 -1.63 -6.98
CA GLU A 43 -23.58 -1.59 -5.80
C GLU A 43 -22.93 -0.86 -4.62
N TYR A 44 -21.66 -1.16 -4.32
CA TYR A 44 -20.94 -0.65 -3.15
C TYR A 44 -19.98 0.49 -3.48
N ARG A 45 -19.92 0.92 -4.74
CA ARG A 45 -19.02 1.98 -5.23
C ARG A 45 -17.56 1.74 -4.85
N VAL A 46 -17.13 0.49 -4.91
CA VAL A 46 -15.75 0.12 -4.58
C VAL A 46 -14.88 0.31 -5.83
N PRO A 47 -13.85 1.16 -5.78
CA PRO A 47 -12.99 1.38 -6.94
C PRO A 47 -12.04 0.19 -7.13
N ALA A 48 -11.53 0.04 -8.35
CA ALA A 48 -10.35 -0.79 -8.55
C ALA A 48 -9.14 -0.09 -7.92
N GLU A 49 -8.22 -0.85 -7.35
CA GLU A 49 -7.02 -0.29 -6.73
C GLU A 49 -5.80 -1.15 -7.01
N ILE A 50 -4.62 -0.54 -6.91
CA ILE A 50 -3.36 -1.25 -6.91
C ILE A 50 -2.55 -0.90 -5.68
N LYS A 51 -1.94 -1.92 -5.09
CA LYS A 51 -1.04 -1.80 -3.95
C LYS A 51 0.36 -2.21 -4.36
N ALA A 52 1.32 -1.32 -4.18
CA ALA A 52 2.74 -1.64 -4.24
C ALA A 52 3.39 -1.54 -2.87
N VAL A 53 4.39 -2.38 -2.65
CA VAL A 53 5.18 -2.43 -1.42
C VAL A 53 6.63 -2.17 -1.75
N PHE A 54 7.24 -1.21 -1.06
CA PHE A 54 8.63 -0.81 -1.26
C PHE A 54 9.43 -0.92 0.03
N VAL A 55 10.73 -1.23 -0.12
CA VAL A 55 11.73 -0.85 0.88
C VAL A 55 12.13 0.60 0.61
N CYS A 56 12.23 1.38 1.66
CA CYS A 56 12.65 2.78 1.61
C CYS A 56 13.69 3.08 2.68
N SER A 57 14.51 4.08 2.41
CA SER A 57 15.55 4.57 3.32
C SER A 57 15.24 5.98 3.79
N LYS A 58 15.47 6.25 5.08
CA LYS A 58 15.31 7.60 5.63
C LYS A 58 16.41 8.52 5.13
N LEU A 59 16.08 9.75 4.75
CA LEU A 59 17.07 10.73 4.27
C LEU A 59 17.91 11.35 5.40
N GLY A 60 17.46 11.24 6.66
CA GLY A 60 18.16 11.74 7.84
C GLY A 60 17.23 11.87 9.06
N GLY A 61 17.81 12.18 10.22
CA GLY A 61 17.08 12.35 11.50
C GLY A 61 16.97 11.05 12.34
N PRO A 62 16.35 11.13 13.54
CA PRO A 62 16.28 10.00 14.48
C PRO A 62 15.31 8.92 14.00
N GLY A 63 15.52 7.66 14.39
CA GLY A 63 14.64 6.52 14.06
C GLY A 63 15.29 5.49 13.11
N PRO A 64 14.50 4.52 12.59
CA PRO A 64 15.05 3.46 11.75
C PRO A 64 15.54 4.00 10.40
N LEU A 65 16.68 3.46 9.93
CA LEU A 65 17.27 3.83 8.64
C LEU A 65 16.49 3.24 7.45
N GLU A 66 15.91 2.06 7.63
CA GLU A 66 15.10 1.36 6.62
C GLU A 66 13.67 1.16 7.13
N ALA A 67 12.71 1.28 6.21
CA ALA A 67 11.30 1.04 6.47
C ALA A 67 10.64 0.38 5.26
N VAL A 68 9.41 -0.09 5.45
CA VAL A 68 8.53 -0.55 4.38
C VAL A 68 7.49 0.53 4.13
N LEU A 69 7.31 0.90 2.86
CA LEU A 69 6.27 1.80 2.41
C LEU A 69 5.27 1.04 1.54
N LYS A 70 4.00 1.07 1.91
CA LYS A 70 2.91 0.59 1.07
C LYS A 70 2.23 1.78 0.42
N ILE A 71 1.98 1.67 -0.88
CA ILE A 71 1.31 2.71 -1.67
C ILE A 71 0.10 2.08 -2.33
N TRP A 72 -1.08 2.62 -2.05
CA TRP A 72 -2.30 2.33 -2.79
C TRP A 72 -2.53 3.44 -3.80
N MET A 73 -3.00 3.06 -4.98
CA MET A 73 -3.37 3.98 -6.04
C MET A 73 -4.66 3.50 -6.69
N GLN A 74 -5.60 4.41 -6.84
CA GLN A 74 -6.86 4.12 -7.51
C GLN A 74 -6.64 3.80 -8.99
N LEU A 75 -7.36 2.79 -9.49
CA LEU A 75 -7.45 2.44 -10.91
C LEU A 75 -8.87 2.70 -11.42
N SER A 76 -9.00 2.93 -12.73
CA SER A 76 -10.31 2.85 -13.38
C SER A 76 -10.79 1.41 -13.40
N SER A 77 -12.07 1.18 -13.09
CA SER A 77 -12.74 -0.11 -13.22
C SER A 77 -12.71 -0.68 -14.65
N THR A 78 -12.49 0.16 -15.67
CA THR A 78 -12.49 -0.24 -17.09
C THR A 78 -11.16 -0.83 -17.57
N SER A 79 -10.12 -0.88 -16.72
CA SER A 79 -8.75 -1.32 -17.06
C SER A 79 -8.02 -0.51 -18.15
N VAL A 80 -8.64 0.55 -18.67
CA VAL A 80 -8.04 1.49 -19.62
C VAL A 80 -7.59 2.75 -18.87
N PRO A 81 -6.36 3.25 -19.10
CA PRO A 81 -5.95 4.55 -18.56
C PRO A 81 -6.93 5.64 -19.04
N LEU A 82 -7.48 6.43 -18.12
CA LEU A 82 -8.31 7.57 -18.51
C LEU A 82 -7.42 8.72 -18.97
N THR A 83 -7.75 9.31 -20.10
CA THR A 83 -7.11 10.55 -20.54
C THR A 83 -7.71 11.75 -19.82
N LYS A 84 -6.98 12.88 -19.79
CA LYS A 84 -7.53 14.16 -19.31
C LYS A 84 -8.83 14.54 -20.03
N ARG A 85 -8.96 14.14 -21.30
CA ARG A 85 -10.16 14.39 -22.10
C ARG A 85 -11.33 13.55 -21.61
N ASP A 86 -11.12 12.28 -21.27
CA ASP A 86 -12.16 11.40 -20.72
C ASP A 86 -12.68 11.92 -19.37
N ILE A 87 -11.77 12.46 -18.55
CA ILE A 87 -12.08 13.08 -17.26
C ILE A 87 -12.87 14.39 -17.44
N PHE A 88 -12.42 15.26 -18.35
CA PHE A 88 -13.03 16.58 -18.58
C PHE A 88 -14.39 16.50 -19.29
N MET A 89 -14.59 15.48 -20.12
CA MET A 89 -15.86 15.24 -20.81
C MET A 89 -16.92 14.59 -19.91
N GLY A 90 -16.63 14.36 -18.62
CA GLY A 90 -17.63 13.98 -17.62
C GLY A 90 -18.40 12.71 -17.96
N GLY A 91 -17.73 11.69 -18.51
CA GLY A 91 -18.38 10.39 -18.62
C GLY A 91 -18.77 9.90 -17.23
N ASP A 92 -19.99 9.36 -17.07
CA ASP A 92 -20.55 8.89 -15.79
C ASP A 92 -19.53 8.14 -14.92
N ILE A 93 -18.67 7.32 -15.56
CA ILE A 93 -17.63 6.48 -14.94
C ILE A 93 -16.65 7.29 -14.08
N ALA A 94 -16.17 8.44 -14.56
CA ALA A 94 -15.12 9.19 -13.88
C ALA A 94 -15.67 10.01 -12.70
N ASP A 95 -16.93 10.44 -12.74
CA ASP A 95 -17.53 11.24 -11.67
C ASP A 95 -17.90 10.42 -10.44
N TRP A 96 -18.41 9.19 -10.59
CA TRP A 96 -18.77 8.39 -9.42
C TRP A 96 -17.56 7.72 -8.75
N GLU A 97 -16.47 7.47 -9.49
CA GLU A 97 -15.21 6.95 -8.95
C GLU A 97 -14.37 8.04 -8.26
N ARG A 98 -14.57 9.33 -8.59
CA ARG A 98 -13.81 10.46 -8.04
C ARG A 98 -14.17 10.76 -6.58
N GLY A 99 -13.15 11.10 -5.78
CA GLY A 99 -13.33 11.53 -4.39
C GLY A 99 -13.55 10.41 -3.38
N LEU A 100 -13.44 9.15 -3.81
CA LEU A 100 -13.44 8.01 -2.91
C LEU A 100 -12.11 7.94 -2.13
N GLU A 101 -12.19 7.57 -0.86
CA GLU A 101 -11.02 7.35 -0.01
C GLU A 101 -10.45 5.93 -0.20
N CYS A 102 -9.22 5.72 0.24
CA CYS A 102 -8.59 4.40 0.22
C CYS A 102 -9.01 3.59 1.45
N ASP A 103 -10.20 2.99 1.43
CA ASP A 103 -10.72 2.19 2.56
C ASP A 103 -9.75 1.08 2.99
N SER A 104 -9.13 0.38 2.03
CA SER A 104 -8.13 -0.66 2.30
C SER A 104 -6.92 -0.12 3.05
N GLY A 105 -6.36 1.01 2.60
CA GLY A 105 -5.18 1.63 3.18
C GLY A 105 -5.47 2.19 4.58
N ILE A 106 -6.62 2.86 4.74
CA ILE A 106 -7.09 3.42 6.01
C ILE A 106 -7.37 2.30 7.02
N GLY A 107 -8.05 1.24 6.60
CA GLY A 107 -8.30 0.07 7.45
C GLY A 107 -7.00 -0.57 7.93
N GLU A 108 -6.00 -0.69 7.04
CA GLU A 108 -4.68 -1.21 7.41
C GLU A 108 -3.93 -0.26 8.36
N GLN A 109 -3.99 1.06 8.16
CA GLN A 109 -3.46 2.05 9.11
C GLN A 109 -4.05 1.83 10.51
N ILE A 110 -5.38 1.84 10.63
CA ILE A 110 -6.07 1.76 11.93
C ILE A 110 -5.69 0.47 12.66
N ALA A 111 -5.63 -0.65 11.94
CA ALA A 111 -5.21 -1.92 12.52
C ALA A 111 -3.76 -1.85 13.03
N LEU A 112 -2.85 -1.30 12.22
CA LEU A 112 -1.44 -1.21 12.54
C LEU A 112 -1.15 -0.27 13.72
N GLU A 113 -1.86 0.86 13.80
CA GLU A 113 -1.77 1.79 14.93
C GLU A 113 -2.17 1.10 16.24
N ARG A 114 -3.27 0.35 16.24
CA ARG A 114 -3.71 -0.40 17.44
C ARG A 114 -2.69 -1.44 17.87
N LEU A 115 -2.13 -2.19 16.91
CA LEU A 115 -1.10 -3.20 17.19
C LEU A 115 0.21 -2.57 17.70
N THR A 116 0.56 -1.41 17.17
CA THR A 116 1.71 -0.60 17.62
C THR A 116 1.51 -0.11 19.05
N GLN A 117 0.33 0.43 19.38
CA GLN A 117 -0.02 0.87 20.74
C GLN A 117 -0.02 -0.29 21.72
N GLY A 118 -0.47 -1.47 21.28
CA GLY A 118 -0.40 -2.72 22.03
C GLY A 118 1.00 -3.34 22.14
N GLN A 119 2.03 -2.68 21.61
CA GLN A 119 3.42 -3.15 21.61
C GLN A 119 3.59 -4.57 21.02
N CYS A 120 2.79 -4.90 19.99
CA CYS A 120 2.85 -6.21 19.36
C CYS A 120 4.20 -6.42 18.66
N THR A 121 4.98 -7.37 19.16
CA THR A 121 6.32 -7.69 18.61
C THR A 121 6.26 -8.51 17.31
N SER A 122 5.09 -9.10 17.04
CA SER A 122 4.84 -9.96 15.86
C SER A 122 4.41 -9.17 14.62
N THR A 123 4.23 -7.85 14.73
CA THR A 123 3.79 -7.00 13.64
C THR A 123 4.73 -5.83 13.42
N PRO A 124 4.78 -5.30 12.18
CA PRO A 124 5.42 -4.02 11.93
C PRO A 124 4.80 -2.93 12.80
N HIS A 125 5.60 -1.96 13.21
CA HIS A 125 5.10 -0.78 13.90
C HIS A 125 4.76 0.31 12.89
N PHE A 126 3.64 0.98 13.12
CA PHE A 126 3.23 2.17 12.40
C PHE A 126 4.26 3.29 12.59
N ILE A 127 4.62 3.96 11.49
CA ILE A 127 5.51 5.13 11.53
C ILE A 127 4.76 6.39 11.11
N ALA A 128 4.12 6.37 9.93
CA ALA A 128 3.41 7.51 9.37
C ALA A 128 2.45 7.08 8.25
N SER A 129 1.50 7.93 7.90
CA SER A 129 0.66 7.76 6.72
C SER A 129 0.33 9.11 6.08
N LYS A 130 -0.13 9.08 4.83
CA LYS A 130 -0.76 10.24 4.19
C LYS A 130 -1.67 9.83 3.04
N ALA A 131 -2.70 10.64 2.82
CA ALA A 131 -3.46 10.65 1.58
C ALA A 131 -2.80 11.62 0.58
N ALA A 132 -2.92 11.32 -0.70
CA ALA A 132 -2.61 12.23 -1.79
C ALA A 132 -3.59 12.00 -2.95
N VAL A 133 -3.48 12.83 -3.97
CA VAL A 133 -4.29 12.75 -5.19
C VAL A 133 -3.37 12.53 -6.37
N GLN A 134 -3.77 11.65 -7.29
CA GLN A 134 -3.07 11.41 -8.53
C GLN A 134 -3.03 12.68 -9.38
N ASP A 135 -1.83 13.09 -9.78
CA ASP A 135 -1.66 14.28 -10.61
C ASP A 135 -2.07 14.03 -12.08
N GLY A 136 -1.98 15.08 -12.89
CA GLY A 136 -2.37 15.03 -14.30
C GLY A 136 -1.49 14.17 -15.22
N SER A 137 -0.37 13.63 -14.72
CA SER A 137 0.53 12.73 -15.45
C SER A 137 0.30 11.25 -15.11
N MET A 138 -0.35 10.98 -13.98
CA MET A 138 -0.72 9.63 -13.56
C MET A 138 -1.90 9.09 -14.35
N ARG A 139 -2.19 7.80 -14.20
CA ARG A 139 -3.14 7.09 -15.07
C ARG A 139 -4.61 7.25 -14.69
N PHE A 140 -4.88 7.74 -13.49
CA PHE A 140 -6.23 8.14 -13.09
C PHE A 140 -6.18 9.50 -12.35
N PRO A 141 -5.93 10.60 -13.09
CA PRO A 141 -5.83 11.94 -12.49
C PRO A 141 -7.06 12.28 -11.64
N GLY A 142 -6.83 12.78 -10.42
CA GLY A 142 -7.88 13.07 -9.45
C GLY A 142 -8.30 11.86 -8.59
N GLY A 143 -7.80 10.66 -8.88
CA GLY A 143 -7.98 9.50 -8.01
C GLY A 143 -7.16 9.57 -6.74
N PHE A 144 -7.53 8.75 -5.76
CA PHE A 144 -6.76 8.69 -4.52
C PHE A 144 -5.39 8.05 -4.74
N MET A 145 -4.48 8.46 -3.86
CA MET A 145 -3.30 7.71 -3.48
C MET A 145 -3.23 7.65 -1.96
N TYR A 146 -2.69 6.57 -1.41
CA TYR A 146 -2.53 6.43 0.02
C TYR A 146 -1.20 5.78 0.35
N TYR A 147 -0.50 6.33 1.34
CA TYR A 147 0.84 5.94 1.72
C TYR A 147 0.82 5.49 3.18
N LEU A 148 1.31 4.29 3.45
CA LEU A 148 1.47 3.74 4.80
C LEU A 148 2.93 3.32 5.02
N LEU A 149 3.61 4.03 5.92
CA LEU A 149 4.99 3.78 6.31
C LEU A 149 5.03 3.01 7.63
N MET A 150 5.82 1.94 7.63
CA MET A 150 5.89 0.98 8.73
C MET A 150 7.30 0.41 8.88
N THR A 151 7.66 -0.06 10.08
CA THR A 151 8.98 -0.65 10.31
C THR A 151 9.18 -1.89 9.44
N LYS A 152 10.39 -2.08 8.92
CA LYS A 152 10.77 -3.32 8.26
C LYS A 152 11.02 -4.40 9.31
N LEU A 153 10.31 -5.53 9.21
CA LEU A 153 10.59 -6.69 10.06
C LEU A 153 11.73 -7.54 9.50
N PRO A 154 12.55 -8.16 10.36
CA PRO A 154 13.52 -9.16 9.93
C PRO A 154 12.79 -10.43 9.47
N GLY A 155 13.41 -11.18 8.56
CA GLY A 155 12.94 -12.50 8.14
C GLY A 155 12.84 -12.65 6.63
N ILE A 156 12.31 -13.81 6.23
CA ILE A 156 12.08 -14.19 4.83
C ILE A 156 10.60 -14.52 4.63
N GLN A 157 10.06 -14.11 3.50
CA GLN A 157 8.72 -14.53 3.10
C GLN A 157 8.78 -16.00 2.68
N VAL A 158 7.98 -16.84 3.34
CA VAL A 158 7.81 -18.24 2.93
C VAL A 158 6.82 -18.27 1.77
N GLU A 159 7.32 -18.51 0.55
CA GLU A 159 6.49 -18.50 -0.66
C GLU A 159 5.50 -19.67 -0.71
N SER A 160 5.93 -20.86 -0.27
CA SER A 160 5.08 -22.05 -0.27
C SER A 160 5.26 -22.85 1.02
N PHE A 161 4.26 -22.77 1.90
CA PHE A 161 4.21 -23.61 3.09
C PHE A 161 4.21 -25.12 2.74
N LYS A 162 3.69 -25.46 1.55
CA LYS A 162 3.63 -26.84 1.06
C LYS A 162 4.97 -27.35 0.53
N SER A 163 5.93 -26.50 0.17
CA SER A 163 7.27 -26.97 -0.23
C SER A 163 8.17 -27.25 0.96
N LEU A 164 7.84 -26.75 2.15
CA LEU A 164 8.61 -26.99 3.38
C LEU A 164 8.56 -28.45 3.84
N SER A 165 9.63 -28.91 4.48
CA SER A 165 9.67 -30.21 5.16
C SER A 165 8.69 -30.24 6.35
N ASN A 166 8.35 -31.45 6.82
CA ASN A 166 7.46 -31.59 7.98
C ASN A 166 8.01 -30.91 9.23
N ARG A 167 9.34 -30.88 9.41
CA ARG A 167 9.99 -30.20 10.53
C ARG A 167 9.80 -28.68 10.43
N GLU A 168 10.15 -28.08 9.30
CA GLU A 168 10.03 -26.63 9.07
C GLU A 168 8.57 -26.16 9.18
N ARG A 169 7.61 -26.95 8.69
CA ARG A 169 6.18 -26.65 8.86
C ARG A 169 5.77 -26.62 10.32
N SER A 170 6.23 -27.58 11.13
CA SER A 170 5.93 -27.63 12.56
C SER A 170 6.59 -26.47 13.31
N GLU A 171 7.83 -26.14 12.98
CA GLU A 171 8.53 -24.98 13.53
C GLU A 171 7.79 -23.67 13.21
N LEU A 172 7.37 -23.47 11.96
CA LEU A 172 6.62 -22.28 11.54
C LEU A 172 5.27 -22.17 12.25
N ARG A 173 4.51 -23.27 12.37
CA ARG A 173 3.26 -23.28 13.14
C ARG A 173 3.48 -22.94 14.60
N GLY A 174 4.52 -23.50 15.21
CA GLY A 174 4.88 -23.20 16.60
C GLY A 174 5.27 -21.74 16.80
N ALA A 175 5.99 -21.15 15.84
CA ALA A 175 6.30 -19.72 15.86
C ALA A 175 5.02 -18.87 15.76
N PHE A 176 4.09 -19.23 14.88
CA PHE A 176 2.82 -18.53 14.72
C PHE A 176 1.95 -18.60 15.99
N GLN A 177 1.91 -19.75 16.66
CA GLN A 177 1.19 -19.92 17.93
C GLN A 177 1.76 -19.04 19.04
N ARG A 178 3.09 -18.96 19.17
CA ARG A 178 3.75 -18.09 20.16
C ARG A 178 3.56 -16.60 19.87
N ALA A 179 3.43 -16.23 18.59
CA ALA A 179 3.20 -14.86 18.17
C ALA A 179 1.77 -14.38 18.43
N TRP A 180 0.82 -15.31 18.60
CA TRP A 180 -0.61 -15.06 18.81
C TRP A 180 -1.02 -15.02 20.29
N LEU A 181 -0.33 -15.76 21.15
CA LEU A 181 -0.54 -15.82 22.61
C LEU A 181 0.26 -14.74 23.33
#